data_AF-A0A194X4R6-F1
#
_entry.id   AF-A0A194X4R6-F1
#
_cell.length_a   1.000
_cell.length_b   1.000
_cell.length_c   1.000
_cell.angle_alpha   90.00
_cell.angle_beta   90.00
_cell.angle_gamma   90.00
#
_symmetry.space_group_name_H-M   'P 1'
#
loop_
_entity.id
_entity.type
_entity.pdbx_description
1 polymer ?
#
loop_
_entity_poly.entity_id
_entity_poly.type
_entity_poly.pdbx_seq_one_letter_code
_entity_poly.pdbx_strand_id
1 'polypeptide(L)'
;MAHPLLSNPFSKDTSNNIVNGSCLCGAITFTLTGAPSTTVLCHCLSCKKSSGSAFQANGFYENSQLTLSPDSTAAMKTYTDKSCDSSGTVDRVFCSTCGSRLFNRNPKYKDALIVNSGVLDLGDEGWREWKP
;
A
#
# COMPACT_ATOMS: atom_id res chain seq x y z
N MET A 1 0.85 -35.11 -2.48
CA MET A 1 -0.57 -34.74 -2.69
C MET A 1 -0.58 -33.33 -3.25
N ALA A 2 -1.05 -33.16 -4.48
CA ALA A 2 -1.02 -31.87 -5.16
C ALA A 2 -1.92 -30.88 -4.40
N HIS A 3 -1.34 -29.76 -3.98
CA HIS A 3 -2.08 -28.66 -3.38
C HIS A 3 -3.05 -28.12 -4.45
N PRO A 4 -4.35 -27.92 -4.16
CA PRO A 4 -5.24 -27.26 -5.10
C PRO A 4 -4.64 -25.89 -5.43
N LEU A 5 -4.56 -25.59 -6.72
CA LEU A 5 -4.05 -24.32 -7.23
C LEU A 5 -4.84 -23.20 -6.54
N LEU A 6 -4.15 -22.48 -5.66
CA LEU A 6 -4.63 -21.27 -5.02
C LEU A 6 -5.09 -20.34 -6.15
N SER A 7 -6.36 -19.95 -6.14
CA SER A 7 -6.83 -18.90 -7.02
C SER A 7 -5.97 -17.67 -6.76
N ASN A 8 -5.28 -17.20 -7.79
CA ASN A 8 -4.53 -15.95 -7.71
C ASN A 8 -5.52 -14.85 -7.28
N PRO A 9 -5.36 -14.18 -6.12
CA PRO A 9 -6.25 -13.09 -5.72
C PRO A 9 -6.17 -11.90 -6.70
N PHE A 10 -5.23 -11.93 -7.64
CA PHE A 10 -5.08 -11.00 -8.75
C PHE A 10 -5.55 -11.58 -10.11
N SER A 11 -6.36 -12.64 -10.10
CA SER A 11 -7.02 -13.16 -11.30
C SER A 11 -7.87 -12.05 -11.95
N LYS A 12 -7.79 -11.93 -13.28
CA LYS A 12 -8.27 -10.80 -14.13
C LYS A 12 -9.78 -10.54 -14.16
N ASP A 13 -10.56 -11.11 -13.24
CA ASP A 13 -12.00 -10.86 -13.15
C ASP A 13 -12.29 -10.02 -11.90
N THR A 14 -12.12 -8.70 -12.04
CA THR A 14 -12.00 -7.75 -10.90
C THR A 14 -13.06 -6.66 -10.91
N SER A 15 -14.21 -6.90 -11.54
CA SER A 15 -15.25 -5.86 -11.70
C SER A 15 -15.91 -5.43 -10.38
N ASN A 16 -15.67 -6.11 -9.24
CA ASN A 16 -16.27 -5.76 -7.94
C ASN A 16 -15.42 -6.08 -6.68
N ASN A 17 -14.10 -6.24 -6.79
CA ASN A 17 -13.29 -6.53 -5.60
C ASN A 17 -13.06 -5.26 -4.76
N ILE A 18 -13.56 -5.26 -3.53
CA ILE A 18 -13.25 -4.25 -2.50
C ILE A 18 -12.19 -4.85 -1.59
N VAL A 19 -11.07 -4.14 -1.41
CA VAL A 19 -10.00 -4.51 -0.50
C VAL A 19 -9.93 -3.46 0.61
N ASN A 20 -10.00 -3.91 1.86
CA ASN A 20 -9.80 -3.03 3.00
C ASN A 20 -8.31 -2.88 3.31
N GLY A 21 -7.95 -1.77 3.94
CA GLY A 21 -6.62 -1.57 4.47
C GLY A 21 -6.61 -0.64 5.67
N SER A 22 -5.58 -0.80 6.48
CA SER A 22 -5.41 -0.06 7.71
C SER A 22 -3.94 0.18 8.04
N CYS A 23 -3.65 1.26 8.77
CA CYS A 23 -2.36 1.36 9.44
C CYS A 23 -2.29 0.41 10.64
N LEU A 24 -1.09 0.14 11.16
CA LEU A 24 -0.87 -0.82 12.25
C LEU A 24 -1.74 -0.56 13.49
N CYS A 25 -2.00 0.71 13.83
CA CYS A 25 -2.81 1.06 15.00
C CYS A 25 -4.29 1.30 14.68
N GLY A 26 -4.73 1.09 13.44
CA GLY A 26 -6.12 1.29 13.01
C GLY A 26 -6.60 2.75 12.92
N ALA A 27 -5.75 3.74 13.25
CA ALA A 27 -6.12 5.16 13.21
C ALA A 27 -6.34 5.70 11.78
N ILE A 28 -5.85 4.99 10.77
CA ILE A 28 -6.16 5.22 9.37
C ILE A 28 -6.73 3.93 8.81
N THR A 29 -7.91 4.02 8.22
CA THR A 29 -8.58 2.94 7.49
C THR A 29 -9.06 3.44 6.14
N PHE A 30 -9.07 2.55 5.16
CA PHE A 30 -9.47 2.86 3.79
C PHE A 30 -9.98 1.62 3.06
N THR A 31 -10.67 1.87 1.95
CA THR A 31 -11.09 0.84 1.01
C THR A 31 -10.53 1.14 -0.38
N LEU A 32 -10.11 0.10 -1.09
CA LEU A 32 -9.73 0.14 -2.49
C LEU A 32 -10.77 -0.60 -3.32
N THR A 33 -11.21 -0.01 -4.42
CA THR A 33 -12.10 -0.66 -5.39
C THR A 33 -11.31 -1.13 -6.61
N GLY A 34 -11.60 -2.34 -7.09
CA GLY A 34 -10.91 -2.94 -8.24
C GLY A 34 -9.48 -3.41 -7.92
N ALA A 35 -8.78 -3.87 -8.95
CA ALA A 35 -7.40 -4.35 -8.84
C ALA A 35 -6.37 -3.25 -9.12
N PRO A 36 -5.13 -3.38 -8.62
CA PRO A 36 -4.05 -2.52 -9.05
C PRO A 36 -3.75 -2.76 -10.53
N SER A 37 -3.41 -1.69 -11.26
CA SER A 37 -2.96 -1.78 -12.66
C SER A 37 -1.65 -2.54 -12.82
N THR A 38 -0.78 -2.46 -11.80
CA THR A 38 0.45 -3.25 -11.69
C THR A 38 0.93 -3.31 -10.24
N THR A 39 1.79 -4.28 -9.95
CA THR A 39 2.46 -4.44 -8.65
C THR A 39 3.97 -4.47 -8.84
N VAL A 40 4.72 -3.79 -7.97
CA VAL A 40 6.18 -3.67 -8.08
C VAL A 40 6.85 -3.84 -6.73
N LEU A 41 7.88 -4.68 -6.68
CA LEU A 41 8.89 -4.68 -5.61
C LEU A 41 9.97 -3.66 -5.97
N CYS A 42 9.97 -2.50 -5.29
CA CYS A 42 10.94 -1.45 -5.56
C CYS A 42 12.18 -1.63 -4.68
N HIS A 43 13.35 -1.65 -5.32
CA HIS A 43 14.66 -1.86 -4.67
C HIS A 43 15.51 -0.58 -4.55
N CYS A 44 14.99 0.58 -4.97
CA CYS A 44 15.75 1.83 -4.87
C CYS A 44 16.08 2.14 -3.41
N LEU A 45 17.20 2.84 -3.18
CA LEU A 45 17.67 3.12 -1.82
C LEU A 45 16.63 3.86 -0.98
N SER A 46 15.95 4.81 -1.60
CA SER A 46 14.90 5.61 -0.98
C SER A 46 13.71 4.74 -0.53
N CYS A 47 13.22 3.79 -1.36
CA CYS A 47 12.17 2.84 -0.99
C CYS A 47 12.61 1.85 0.10
N LYS A 48 13.87 1.39 0.09
CA LYS A 48 14.41 0.55 1.17
C LYS A 48 14.44 1.31 2.50
N LYS A 49 14.96 2.54 2.49
CA LYS A 49 15.00 3.39 3.69
C LYS A 49 13.61 3.75 4.21
N SER A 50 12.65 4.05 3.33
CA SER A 50 11.30 4.43 3.74
C SER A 50 10.47 3.28 4.30
N SER A 51 10.67 2.07 3.79
CA SER A 51 9.95 0.87 4.24
C SER A 51 10.63 0.14 5.41
N GLY A 52 11.93 0.36 5.61
CA GLY A 52 12.72 -0.43 6.56
C GLY A 52 12.97 -1.87 6.12
N SER A 53 12.61 -2.23 4.88
CA SER A 53 12.73 -3.57 4.31
C SER A 53 13.77 -3.62 3.18
N ALA A 54 14.15 -4.83 2.75
CA ALA A 54 15.00 -5.06 1.59
C ALA A 54 14.39 -4.54 0.28
N PHE A 55 13.07 -4.33 0.27
CA PHE A 55 12.29 -3.74 -0.82
C PHE A 55 11.00 -3.13 -0.28
N GLN A 56 10.40 -2.24 -1.05
CA GLN A 56 9.02 -1.80 -0.80
C GLN A 56 8.08 -2.51 -1.78
N ALA A 57 7.08 -3.22 -1.27
CA ALA A 57 6.01 -3.82 -2.07
C ALA A 57 4.91 -2.78 -2.34
N ASN A 58 4.56 -2.58 -3.62
CA ASN A 58 3.66 -1.53 -4.06
C ASN A 58 2.60 -2.07 -5.00
N GLY A 59 1.35 -1.63 -4.83
CA GLY A 59 0.29 -1.72 -5.82
C GLY A 59 -0.02 -0.34 -6.41
N PHE A 60 -0.16 -0.26 -7.73
CA PHE A 60 -0.46 0.98 -8.46
C PHE A 60 -1.95 1.06 -8.76
N TYR A 61 -2.59 2.08 -8.22
CA TYR A 61 -4.03 2.36 -8.33
C TYR A 61 -4.24 3.78 -8.87
N GLU A 62 -5.47 4.06 -9.27
CA GLU A 62 -5.95 5.42 -9.46
C GLU A 62 -6.44 6.00 -8.13
N ASN A 63 -6.33 7.32 -7.95
CA ASN A 63 -6.83 7.98 -6.75
C ASN A 63 -8.36 7.83 -6.60
N SER A 64 -9.09 7.66 -7.71
CA SER A 64 -10.53 7.35 -7.75
C SER A 64 -10.89 6.01 -7.10
N GLN A 65 -9.93 5.07 -7.02
CA GLN A 65 -10.13 3.75 -6.42
C GLN A 65 -10.03 3.79 -4.89
N LEU A 66 -9.52 4.87 -4.29
CA LEU A 66 -9.31 4.98 -2.85
C LEU A 66 -10.45 5.76 -2.19
N THR A 67 -11.05 5.16 -1.17
CA THR A 67 -11.92 5.86 -0.21
C THR A 67 -11.31 5.79 1.18
N LEU A 68 -11.07 6.95 1.80
CA LEU A 68 -10.60 7.07 3.18
C LEU A 68 -11.80 7.14 4.14
N SER A 69 -11.72 6.48 5.28
CA SER A 69 -12.71 6.67 6.35
C SER A 69 -12.62 8.10 6.92
N PRO A 70 -13.75 8.73 7.33
CA PRO A 70 -13.81 10.15 7.70
C PRO A 70 -12.70 10.61 8.68
N ASP A 71 -12.44 9.83 9.73
CA ASP A 71 -11.51 10.22 10.81
C ASP A 71 -10.03 9.96 10.47
N SER A 72 -9.76 9.25 9.37
CA SER A 72 -8.39 8.83 9.01
C SER A 72 -7.46 10.00 8.72
N THR A 73 -8.01 11.10 8.19
CA THR A 73 -7.19 12.24 7.74
C THR A 73 -6.44 12.93 8.89
N ALA A 74 -6.95 12.87 10.12
CA ALA A 74 -6.33 13.49 11.29
C ALA A 74 -4.97 12.87 11.64
N ALA A 75 -4.82 11.56 11.44
CA ALA A 75 -3.57 10.83 11.69
C ALA A 75 -2.63 10.78 10.46
N MET A 76 -3.02 11.35 9.31
CA MET A 76 -2.21 11.34 8.10
C MET A 76 -1.18 12.47 8.11
N LYS A 77 0.09 12.11 7.86
CA LYS A 77 1.18 13.04 7.58
C LYS A 77 1.83 12.69 6.26
N THR A 78 2.48 13.68 5.65
CA THR A 78 3.20 13.53 4.40
C THR A 78 4.64 13.96 4.59
N TYR A 79 5.57 13.15 4.09
CA TYR A 79 6.97 13.52 3.92
C TYR A 79 7.28 13.56 2.42
N THR A 80 7.74 14.72 1.93
CA THR A 80 8.12 14.91 0.53
C THR A 80 9.58 14.49 0.32
N ASP A 81 9.76 13.30 -0.26
CA ASP A 81 11.06 12.72 -0.57
C ASP A 81 11.55 13.20 -1.94
N LYS A 82 12.66 13.95 -1.93
CA LYS A 82 13.32 14.48 -3.13
C LYS A 82 14.49 13.64 -3.62
N SER A 83 14.76 12.51 -2.95
CA SER A 83 15.89 11.61 -3.22
C SER A 83 15.48 10.35 -3.99
N CYS A 84 14.27 10.33 -4.55
CA CYS A 84 13.77 9.18 -5.27
C CYS A 84 14.24 9.22 -6.74
N ASP A 85 15.27 8.42 -7.02
CA ASP A 85 15.94 8.34 -8.33
C ASP A 85 14.99 8.10 -9.52
N SER A 86 13.82 7.48 -9.31
CA SER A 86 12.91 7.06 -10.37
C SER A 86 11.87 8.10 -10.81
N SER A 87 11.59 9.14 -10.01
CA SER A 87 10.50 10.09 -10.32
C SER A 87 10.71 11.52 -9.82
N GLY A 88 11.90 11.84 -9.30
CA GLY A 88 12.23 13.12 -8.69
C GLY A 88 11.67 13.23 -7.28
N THR A 89 10.38 13.59 -7.16
CA THR A 89 9.71 13.82 -5.88
C THR A 89 8.61 12.79 -5.62
N VAL A 90 8.58 12.24 -4.41
CA VAL A 90 7.54 11.32 -3.94
C VAL A 90 7.03 11.78 -2.58
N ASP A 91 5.72 12.02 -2.49
CA ASP A 91 5.03 12.28 -1.24
C ASP A 91 4.68 10.97 -0.55
N ARG A 92 5.33 10.73 0.60
CA ARG A 92 5.14 9.52 1.41
C ARG A 92 4.13 9.79 2.52
N VAL A 93 2.97 9.16 2.45
CA VAL A 93 1.86 9.34 3.39
C VAL A 93 1.87 8.27 4.48
N PHE A 94 1.79 8.67 5.75
CA PHE A 94 1.90 7.81 6.93
C PHE A 94 0.89 8.15 8.01
N CYS A 95 0.65 7.16 8.86
CA CYS A 95 0.13 7.37 10.19
C CYS A 95 1.16 8.06 11.10
N SER A 96 0.82 9.22 11.66
CA SER A 96 1.62 9.90 12.69
C SER A 96 1.64 9.16 14.04
N THR A 97 0.70 8.24 14.26
CA THR A 97 0.57 7.51 15.52
C THR A 97 1.48 6.28 15.58
N CYS A 98 1.51 5.47 14.52
CA CYS A 98 2.29 4.22 14.49
C CYS A 98 3.43 4.19 13.46
N GLY A 99 3.56 5.22 12.61
CA GLY A 99 4.59 5.29 11.58
C GLY A 99 4.35 4.44 10.32
N SER A 100 3.29 3.63 10.27
CA SER A 100 2.97 2.82 9.09
C SER A 100 2.91 3.67 7.82
N ARG A 101 3.48 3.14 6.74
CA ARG A 101 3.56 3.79 5.43
C ARG A 101 2.41 3.29 4.57
N LEU A 102 1.47 4.16 4.22
CA LEU A 102 0.25 3.76 3.52
C LEU A 102 0.37 4.00 2.02
N PHE A 103 0.65 5.25 1.64
CA PHE A 103 0.60 5.67 0.24
C PHE A 103 1.88 6.37 -0.18
N ASN A 104 2.23 6.22 -1.45
CA ASN A 104 3.11 7.15 -2.14
C ASN A 104 2.29 7.87 -3.21
N ARG A 105 2.47 9.18 -3.30
CA ARG A 105 1.86 10.05 -4.32
C ARG A 105 2.96 10.83 -5.02
N ASN A 106 2.70 11.24 -6.25
CA ASN A 106 3.57 12.18 -6.94
C ASN A 106 2.78 13.46 -7.22
N PRO A 107 3.22 14.64 -6.72
CA PRO A 107 2.53 15.91 -6.99
C PRO A 107 2.29 16.20 -8.47
N LYS A 108 3.14 15.66 -9.37
CA LYS A 108 3.01 15.80 -10.82
C LYS A 108 1.92 14.90 -11.41
N TYR A 109 1.65 13.74 -10.81
CA TYR A 109 0.70 12.75 -11.31
C TYR A 109 -0.42 12.57 -10.28
N LYS A 110 -1.38 13.51 -10.28
CA LYS A 110 -2.42 13.62 -9.25
C LYS A 110 -3.37 12.43 -9.20
N ASP A 111 -3.58 11.77 -10.34
CA ASP A 111 -4.47 10.61 -10.44
C ASP A 111 -3.78 9.30 -10.05
N ALA A 112 -2.44 9.29 -9.93
CA ALA A 112 -1.68 8.12 -9.57
C ALA A 112 -1.59 7.95 -8.05
N LEU A 113 -2.00 6.77 -7.58
CA LEU A 113 -1.89 6.36 -6.19
C LEU A 113 -1.05 5.09 -6.12
N ILE A 114 -0.03 5.09 -5.28
CA ILE A 114 0.73 3.87 -4.98
C ILE A 114 0.40 3.47 -3.55
N VAL A 115 -0.15 2.28 -3.35
CA VAL A 115 -0.47 1.74 -2.03
C VAL A 115 0.61 0.75 -1.63
N ASN A 116 1.12 0.89 -0.40
CA ASN A 116 2.03 -0.11 0.15
C ASN A 116 1.26 -1.39 0.47
N SER A 117 1.70 -2.53 -0.05
CA SER A 117 0.95 -3.78 0.08
C SER A 117 0.84 -4.28 1.52
N GLY A 118 1.75 -3.87 2.42
CA GLY A 118 1.76 -4.30 3.82
C GLY A 118 0.68 -3.67 4.71
N VAL A 119 -0.10 -2.71 4.19
CA VAL A 119 -1.24 -2.09 4.90
C VAL A 119 -2.60 -2.58 4.37
N LEU A 120 -2.61 -3.62 3.54
CA LEU A 120 -3.84 -4.22 3.03
C LEU A 120 -4.27 -5.36 3.96
N ASP A 121 -5.54 -5.36 4.35
CA ASP A 121 -6.12 -6.34 5.26
C ASP A 121 -6.57 -7.57 4.45
N LEU A 122 -5.61 -8.31 3.88
CA LEU A 122 -5.83 -9.44 2.96
C LEU A 122 -6.18 -10.77 3.65
N GLY A 123 -6.46 -10.74 4.96
CA GLY A 123 -6.76 -11.93 5.76
C GLY A 123 -5.52 -12.69 6.22
N ASP A 124 -5.70 -13.49 7.27
CA ASP A 124 -4.63 -14.12 8.06
C ASP A 124 -4.18 -15.46 7.47
N GLU A 125 -4.34 -15.67 6.15
CA GLU A 125 -4.17 -16.95 5.48
C GLU A 125 -2.68 -17.36 5.41
N GLY A 126 -2.08 -17.67 6.56
CA GLY A 126 -0.77 -18.30 6.68
C GLY A 126 0.27 -17.58 7.53
N TRP A 127 0.01 -16.38 8.06
CA TRP A 127 0.94 -15.74 9.00
C TRP A 127 0.81 -16.38 10.37
N ARG A 128 1.52 -17.51 10.54
CA ARG A 128 1.82 -18.03 11.86
C ARG A 128 2.56 -16.93 12.60
N GLU A 129 2.00 -16.48 13.72
CA GLU A 129 2.71 -15.70 14.73
C GLU A 129 4.14 -16.26 14.83
N TRP A 130 5.12 -15.43 14.47
CA TRP A 130 6.50 -15.83 14.60
C TRP A 130 6.73 -16.08 16.09
N LYS A 131 6.98 -17.34 16.46
CA LYS A 131 7.36 -17.72 17.80
C LYS A 131 8.89 -17.89 17.79
N PRO A 132 9.61 -17.19 18.68
CA PRO A 132 11.06 -17.34 18.80
C PRO A 132 11.48 -18.78 19.09
#